data_AF-A0A1C6A6M6-F1
#
_entry.id   AF-A0A1C6A6M6-F1
#
_cell.length_a   1.000
_cell.length_b   1.000
_cell.length_c   1.000
_cell.angle_alpha   90.00
_cell.angle_beta   90.00
_cell.angle_gamma   90.00
#
_symmetry.space_group_name_H-M   'P 1'
#
loop_
_entity.id
_entity.type
_entity.pdbx_description
1 polymer ?
#
loop_
_entity_poly.entity_id
_entity_poly.type
_entity_poly.pdbx_seq_one_letter_code
_entity_poly.pdbx_strand_id
1 'polypeptide(L)' 'MKTFLNERRRSAGYARDRMKLLLISERIECSPQMMKMLKSDLVHTVKKYVTIEETKVKIQISQEPPVLMAYIPVLTKKDR' A
#
# COMPACT_ATOMS: atom_id res chain seq x y z
N MET A 1 -40.78 22.66 -5.54
CA MET A 1 -39.96 21.57 -6.15
C MET A 1 -38.95 21.09 -5.14
N LYS A 2 -39.02 19.81 -4.75
CA LYS A 2 -38.21 19.23 -3.67
C LYS A 2 -36.75 19.13 -4.11
N THR A 3 -35.85 19.63 -3.27
CA THR A 3 -34.41 19.72 -3.51
C THR A 3 -33.74 18.34 -3.51
N PHE A 4 -33.46 17.80 -4.70
CA PHE A 4 -32.78 16.51 -4.94
C PHE A 4 -31.28 16.48 -4.61
N LEU A 5 -30.73 17.54 -3.99
CA LEU A 5 -29.29 17.73 -3.81
C LEU A 5 -28.76 17.29 -2.44
N ASN A 6 -29.61 16.91 -1.48
CA ASN A 6 -29.18 16.80 -0.08
C ASN A 6 -28.78 15.38 0.40
N GLU A 7 -28.95 14.32 -0.42
CA GLU A 7 -28.68 12.94 0.01
C GLU A 7 -27.44 12.27 -0.63
N ARG A 8 -26.75 12.95 -1.56
CA ARG A 8 -25.64 12.33 -2.34
C ARG A 8 -24.27 12.36 -1.67
N ARG A 9 -24.18 12.63 -0.36
CA ARG A 9 -22.87 12.73 0.32
C ARG A 9 -22.14 11.40 0.44
N ARG A 10 -22.84 10.26 0.50
CA ARG A 10 -22.23 8.92 0.60
C ARG A 10 -21.69 8.40 -0.74
N SER A 11 -22.50 8.45 -1.81
CA SER A 11 -22.09 7.92 -3.12
C SER A 11 -21.00 8.78 -3.77
N ALA A 12 -21.06 10.11 -3.61
CA ALA A 12 -20.01 11.00 -4.09
C ALA A 12 -18.67 10.76 -3.37
N GLY A 13 -18.69 10.48 -2.06
CA GLY A 13 -17.48 10.10 -1.31
C GLY A 13 -16.88 8.79 -1.80
N TYR A 14 -17.70 7.74 -1.91
CA TYR A 14 -17.28 6.43 -2.40
C TYR A 14 -16.66 6.49 -3.81
N ALA A 15 -17.29 7.23 -4.72
CA ALA A 15 -16.77 7.42 -6.08
C ALA A 15 -15.43 8.17 -6.08
N ARG A 16 -15.26 9.19 -5.22
CA ARG A 16 -14.00 9.93 -5.07
C ARG A 16 -12.86 9.05 -4.58
N ASP A 17 -13.10 8.20 -3.58
CA ASP A 17 -12.05 7.35 -3.01
C ASP A 17 -11.60 6.26 -3.98
N ARG A 18 -12.54 5.67 -4.74
CA ARG A 18 -12.20 4.75 -5.84
C ARG A 18 -11.37 5.44 -6.93
N MET A 19 -11.75 6.66 -7.31
CA MET A 19 -11.04 7.41 -8.34
C MET A 19 -9.62 7.81 -7.90
N LYS A 20 -9.41 8.18 -6.62
CA LYS A 20 -8.06 8.38 -6.08
C LYS A 20 -7.19 7.14 -6.22
N LEU A 21 -7.71 5.97 -5.85
CA LEU A 21 -6.98 4.70 -5.98
C LEU A 21 -6.63 4.39 -7.43
N LEU A 22 -7.56 4.60 -8.37
CA LEU A 22 -7.33 4.41 -9.80
C LEU A 22 -6.22 5.33 -10.32
N LEU A 23 -6.28 6.62 -10.01
CA LEU A 23 -5.29 7.61 -10.44
C LEU A 23 -3.88 7.31 -9.87
N ILE A 24 -3.81 6.83 -8.64
CA ILE A 24 -2.54 6.39 -8.04
C ILE A 24 -2.01 5.15 -8.76
N SER A 25 -2.88 4.19 -9.10
CA SER A 25 -2.46 2.98 -9.82
C SER A 25 -1.96 3.25 -11.23
N GLU A 26 -2.55 4.20 -11.94
CA GLU A 26 -2.06 4.64 -13.27
C GLU A 26 -0.70 5.30 -13.16
N ARG A 27 -0.50 6.20 -12.18
CA ARG A 27 0.77 6.91 -12.06
C ARG A 27 1.94 5.99 -11.72
N ILE A 28 1.75 4.91 -10.96
CA ILE A 28 2.85 4.06 -10.47
C ILE A 28 3.17 2.89 -11.41
N GLU A 29 2.35 2.67 -12.45
CA GLU A 29 2.36 1.45 -13.29
C GLU A 29 2.25 0.13 -12.48
N CYS A 30 2.04 0.22 -11.16
CA CYS A 30 1.95 -0.89 -10.23
C CYS A 30 0.55 -0.93 -9.62
N SER A 31 -0.17 -2.02 -9.85
CA SER A 31 -1.49 -2.20 -9.27
C SER A 31 -1.40 -2.30 -7.72
N PRO A 32 -2.44 -1.87 -6.99
CA PRO A 32 -2.50 -2.05 -5.53
C PRO A 32 -2.38 -3.52 -5.13
N GLN A 33 -2.85 -4.46 -5.96
CA GLN A 33 -2.65 -5.88 -5.74
C GLN A 33 -1.16 -6.26 -5.83
N MET A 34 -0.44 -5.77 -6.84
CA MET A 34 0.98 -6.03 -7.01
C MET A 34 1.80 -5.53 -5.81
N MET A 35 1.49 -4.33 -5.31
CA MET A 35 2.10 -3.78 -4.10
C MET A 35 1.89 -4.66 -2.87
N LYS A 36 0.69 -5.23 -2.74
CA LYS A 36 0.36 -6.15 -1.65
C LYS A 36 1.11 -7.47 -1.77
N MET A 37 1.23 -8.02 -2.98
CA MET A 37 2.00 -9.24 -3.25
C MET A 37 3.49 -9.02 -2.93
N LEU A 38 4.09 -7.95 -3.45
CA LEU A 38 5.47 -7.57 -3.17
C LEU A 38 5.74 -7.44 -1.66
N LYS A 39 4.84 -6.79 -0.93
CA LYS A 39 4.95 -6.68 0.53
C LYS A 39 4.94 -8.05 1.21
N SER A 40 4.02 -8.91 0.83
CA SER A 40 3.89 -10.26 1.39
C SER A 40 5.15 -11.09 1.15
N ASP A 41 5.65 -11.09 -0.09
CA ASP A 41 6.81 -11.90 -0.48
C ASP A 41 8.09 -11.43 0.22
N LEU A 42 8.27 -10.12 0.33
CA LEU A 42 9.43 -9.53 1.00
C LEU A 42 9.43 -9.88 2.49
N VAL A 43 8.28 -9.72 3.17
CA VAL A 43 8.11 -10.10 4.57
C VAL A 43 8.36 -11.59 4.78
N HIS A 44 7.76 -12.45 3.96
CA HIS A 44 7.93 -13.90 4.07
C HIS A 44 9.38 -14.33 3.88
N THR A 45 10.10 -13.70 2.94
CA THR A 45 11.49 -14.02 2.64
C THR A 45 12.42 -13.61 3.77
N VAL A 46 12.28 -12.39 4.30
CA VAL A 46 13.13 -11.90 5.41
C VAL A 46 12.87 -12.69 6.69
N LYS A 47 11.62 -13.08 6.95
CA LYS A 47 11.23 -13.90 8.11
C LYS A 47 11.93 -15.25 8.21
N LYS A 48 12.44 -15.79 7.09
CA LYS A 48 13.22 -17.03 7.10
C LYS A 48 14.53 -16.86 7.87
N TYR A 49 15.13 -15.68 7.81
CA TYR A 49 16.47 -15.38 8.31
C TYR A 49 16.49 -14.45 9.53
N VAL A 50 15.45 -13.64 9.73
CA VAL A 50 15.44 -12.57 10.75
C VAL A 50 14.05 -12.45 11.39
N THR A 51 14.01 -12.21 12.71
CA THR A 51 12.76 -11.91 13.41
C THR A 51 12.39 -10.44 13.13
N ILE A 52 11.26 -10.22 12.48
CA ILE A 52 10.79 -8.89 12.07
C ILE A 52 9.38 -8.59 12.58
N GLU A 53 9.07 -7.32 12.80
CA GLU A 53 7.73 -6.86 13.16
C GLU A 53 6.91 -6.52 11.90
N GLU A 54 6.12 -7.47 11.42
CA GLU A 54 5.41 -7.40 10.13
C GLU A 54 4.45 -6.19 10.02
N THR A 55 3.82 -5.80 11.13
CA THR A 55 2.85 -4.68 11.18
C THR A 55 3.50 -3.33 10.89
N LYS A 56 4.80 -3.18 11.17
CA LYS A 56 5.55 -1.94 10.99
C LYS A 56 6.37 -1.90 9.71
N VAL A 57 6.29 -2.93 8.86
CA VAL A 57 6.96 -2.95 7.55
C VAL A 57 6.29 -1.93 6.62
N LYS A 58 7.08 -0.98 6.11
CA LYS A 58 6.65 0.04 5.16
C LYS A 58 7.40 -0.12 3.84
N ILE A 59 6.69 0.00 2.73
CA ILE A 59 7.25 -0.01 1.39
C ILE A 59 6.81 1.27 0.70
N GLN A 60 7.76 1.98 0.11
CA GLN A 60 7.55 3.18 -0.66
C GLN A 60 8.20 3.00 -2.03
N ILE A 61 7.49 3.41 -3.08
CA ILE A 61 8.02 3.45 -4.44
C ILE A 61 8.05 4.91 -4.85
N SER A 62 9.24 5.40 -5.18
CA SER A 62 9.45 6.66 -5.88
C SER A 62 9.68 6.38 -7.36
N GLN A 63 9.28 7.29 -8.23
CA GLN A 63 9.52 7.18 -9.68
C GLN A 63 10.60 8.14 -10.18
N GLU A 64 10.94 9.16 -9.38
CA GLU A 64 11.93 10.17 -9.73
C GLU A 64 12.91 10.34 -8.57
N PRO A 65 14.03 9.59 -8.53
CA PRO A 65 14.37 8.43 -9.37
C PRO A 65 13.53 7.17 -9.04
N PRO A 66 13.46 6.17 -9.95
CA PRO A 66 12.73 4.93 -9.71
C PRO A 66 13.43 4.11 -8.62
N VAL A 67 12.91 4.17 -7.40
CA VAL A 67 13.51 3.55 -6.21
C VAL A 67 12.42 2.90 -5.36
N LEU A 68 12.65 1.65 -4.97
CA LEU A 68 11.85 0.97 -3.96
C LEU A 68 12.57 1.03 -2.61
N MET A 69 12.00 1.77 -1.66
CA MET A 69 12.47 1.84 -0.28
C MET A 69 11.61 0.95 0.61
N ALA A 70 12.25 0.00 1.29
CA ALA A 70 11.61 -0.86 2.26
C ALA A 70 12.19 -0.58 3.66
N TYR A 71 11.32 -0.22 4.60
CA TYR A 71 11.66 -0.12 6.02
C TYR A 71 11.22 -1.40 6.73
N ILE A 72 12.20 -2.17 7.22
CA ILE A 72 11.98 -3.47 7.83
C ILE A 72 12.55 -3.45 9.25
N PRO A 73 11.71 -3.33 10.29
CA PRO A 73 12.16 -3.33 11.66
C PRO A 73 12.55 -4.74 12.10
N VAL A 74 13.84 -4.91 12.34
CA VAL A 74 14.43 -6.14 12.87
C VAL A 74 14.35 -6.12 14.38
N LEU A 75 13.81 -7.20 14.98
CA LEU A 75 13.71 -7.35 16.43
C LEU A 75 14.95 -8.07 16.98
N THR A 76 15.30 -9.22 16.40
CA THR A 76 16.44 -10.02 16.82
C THR A 76 17.02 -10.79 15.64
N LYS A 77 18.33 -11.07 15.69
CA LYS A 77 18.90 -12.10 14.82
C LYS A 77 18.25 -13.43 15.20
N LYS A 78 17.80 -14.17 14.19
CA LYS A 78 17.41 -15.56 14.39
C LYS A 78 18.72 -16.34 14.56
N ASP A 79 19.13 -16.53 15.81
CA ASP A 79 20.24 -17.44 16.12
C ASP A 79 19.89 -18.82 15.58
N ARG A 80 20.87 -19.44 14.94
CA ARG A 80 20.71 -20.75 14.30
C ARG A 80 20.67 -21.85 15.35
#